data_AF-A0AAV6UJ71-F1
#
_entry.id   AF-A0AAV6UJ71-F1
#
_cell.length_a   1.000
_cell.length_b   1.000
_cell.length_c   1.000
_cell.angle_alpha   90.00
_cell.angle_beta   90.00
_cell.angle_gamma   90.00
#
_symmetry.space_group_name_H-M   'P 1'
#
loop_
_entity.id
_entity.type
_entity.pdbx_description
1 polymer ?
#
loop_
_entity_poly.entity_id
_entity_poly.type
_entity_poly.pdbx_seq_one_letter_code
_entity_poly.pdbx_strand_id
1 'polypeptide(L)'
;MIALLATVLLVASPCLAYKAGSDPNYYYDIADLYGDANIYHAVISALKELKFRELEEKLEIQRTQPIIQRASSVCYDDLGCFDKNGTFKHLKQLPEPPESVNTQFLLYTRRNRDTPQFLDHLKPETVLKSNLDKTKPLKILTHGFGGKNNMTWMTDLRNAFLDTEDVNIITIDWSLGARIPYYIQAAVNSELVGAQAAVLYYFIKDNFGIMEKDLHCIGFSLGAHVVGFIGKRMQELRGTKPGRITGLDAASPLFEKYGDGVHLSKNDADFVDVVHTNADLLLYGGVGIGESIGHVDYFPNGGKRQPGCKSTLGGAFMDMFKGDKERTCNHERAVHLYIDSILDKTSCRFISYPCSNYSDFETGKCIHCGDSCGQMGYKSKGIGDFYLMTKDKSPFCAEHAKLTARFPKGIKRSYGSIILTLTGENGEQENITLTGKDEKLSPGGEKVFTVPINDVLMPLHSIDALYLRFNGWFAKGSETFALESVTIKDTHETYVYKSCEEVTLKDKEYLTLKPTEESC
;
A
#
# COMPACT_ATOMS: atom_id res chain seq x y z
N MET A 1 -27.53 -30.95 -25.03
CA MET A 1 -26.91 -29.81 -24.31
C MET A 1 -27.49 -29.58 -22.91
N ILE A 2 -28.17 -30.57 -22.31
CA ILE A 2 -28.50 -30.65 -20.88
C ILE A 2 -28.32 -32.13 -20.51
N ALA A 3 -27.07 -32.60 -20.46
CA ALA A 3 -26.70 -33.98 -20.07
C ALA A 3 -25.18 -34.18 -19.84
N LEU A 4 -24.40 -33.12 -19.57
CA LEU A 4 -22.94 -33.25 -19.39
C LEU A 4 -22.39 -32.53 -18.13
N LEU A 5 -23.27 -32.11 -17.22
CA LEU A 5 -22.92 -31.41 -15.98
C LEU A 5 -23.13 -32.26 -14.71
N ALA A 6 -23.54 -33.53 -14.84
CA ALA A 6 -23.91 -34.37 -13.70
C ALA A 6 -22.85 -35.42 -13.29
N THR A 7 -21.66 -35.43 -13.91
CA THR A 7 -20.69 -36.54 -13.72
C THR A 7 -19.32 -36.12 -13.16
N VAL A 8 -19.20 -34.94 -12.54
CA VAL A 8 -17.95 -34.53 -11.84
C VAL A 8 -18.17 -34.29 -10.33
N LEU A 9 -19.38 -34.52 -9.82
CA LEU A 9 -19.72 -34.29 -8.40
C LEU A 9 -19.56 -35.52 -7.48
N LEU A 10 -18.91 -36.59 -7.93
CA LEU A 10 -18.78 -37.83 -7.15
C LEU A 10 -17.36 -38.43 -7.19
N VAL A 11 -16.34 -37.65 -6.81
CA VAL A 11 -15.14 -38.19 -6.12
C VAL A 11 -14.62 -37.09 -5.18
N ALA A 12 -15.25 -36.97 -4.00
CA ALA A 12 -14.77 -36.09 -2.95
C ALA A 12 -14.44 -36.91 -1.69
N SER A 13 -13.12 -36.94 -1.40
CA SER A 13 -12.46 -37.27 -0.12
C SER A 13 -12.43 -38.74 0.34
N PRO A 14 -11.37 -39.21 1.04
CA PRO A 14 -10.43 -38.42 1.86
C PRO A 14 -8.94 -38.80 1.69
N CYS A 15 -8.09 -37.82 1.35
CA CYS A 15 -6.64 -37.93 1.58
C CYS A 15 -6.01 -36.53 1.68
N LEU A 16 -6.44 -35.75 2.67
CA LEU A 16 -5.70 -34.57 3.15
C LEU A 16 -5.78 -34.56 4.68
N ALA A 17 -5.22 -35.61 5.27
CA ALA A 17 -4.79 -35.59 6.66
C ALA A 17 -3.28 -35.82 6.64
N TYR A 18 -2.49 -34.76 6.42
CA TYR A 18 -1.10 -34.76 6.87
C TYR A 18 -0.53 -33.34 7.02
N LYS A 19 -0.14 -33.05 8.26
CA LYS A 19 0.74 -31.99 8.76
C LYS A 19 0.29 -30.54 8.56
N ALA A 20 -0.62 -30.12 9.43
CA ALA A 20 -0.48 -28.81 10.09
C ALA A 20 0.85 -28.82 10.88
N GLY A 21 1.89 -28.27 10.26
CA GLY A 21 3.14 -27.94 10.92
C GLY A 21 2.99 -26.58 11.60
N SER A 22 3.43 -26.51 12.84
CA SER A 22 3.57 -25.36 13.73
C SER A 22 4.18 -24.11 13.09
N ASP A 23 3.37 -23.25 12.48
CA ASP A 23 3.71 -21.85 12.25
C ASP A 23 2.71 -20.97 13.02
N PRO A 24 3.14 -20.27 14.10
CA PRO A 24 2.28 -19.39 14.87
C PRO A 24 1.72 -18.20 14.07
N ASN A 25 2.31 -17.88 12.91
CA ASN A 25 1.93 -16.70 12.13
C ASN A 25 0.74 -16.91 11.18
N TYR A 26 0.28 -18.16 10.99
CA TYR A 26 -0.80 -18.46 10.04
C TYR A 26 -2.22 -18.21 10.62
N TYR A 27 -2.34 -17.98 11.93
CA TYR A 27 -3.64 -17.81 12.60
C TYR A 27 -4.13 -16.36 12.66
N TYR A 28 -3.33 -15.39 12.21
CA TYR A 28 -3.58 -13.95 12.39
C TYR A 28 -4.64 -13.32 11.47
N ASP A 29 -5.18 -14.05 10.49
CA ASP A 29 -5.86 -13.42 9.35
C ASP A 29 -7.39 -13.65 9.33
N ILE A 30 -7.90 -14.73 9.94
CA ILE A 30 -9.26 -15.22 9.60
C ILE A 30 -10.39 -14.33 10.15
N ALA A 31 -10.19 -13.65 11.28
CA ALA A 31 -11.23 -12.81 11.91
C ALA A 31 -11.35 -11.41 11.30
N ASP A 32 -10.25 -10.85 10.79
CA ASP A 32 -10.26 -9.56 10.07
C ASP A 32 -10.76 -9.76 8.61
N LEU A 33 -10.44 -10.91 7.98
CA LEU A 33 -10.84 -11.29 6.62
C LEU A 33 -12.36 -11.37 6.34
N TYR A 34 -13.23 -11.55 7.33
CA TYR A 34 -14.69 -11.60 7.12
C TYR A 34 -15.35 -10.22 7.11
N GLY A 35 -14.69 -9.18 7.64
CA GLY A 35 -15.16 -7.79 7.55
C GLY A 35 -14.97 -7.17 6.16
N ASP A 36 -13.97 -7.66 5.43
CA ASP A 36 -13.37 -7.03 4.26
C ASP A 36 -14.17 -7.13 2.96
N ALA A 37 -14.87 -8.25 2.76
CA ALA A 37 -15.81 -8.41 1.64
C ALA A 37 -16.89 -7.30 1.64
N ASN A 38 -17.27 -6.83 2.83
CA ASN A 38 -18.29 -5.80 2.97
C ASN A 38 -17.75 -4.39 2.66
N ILE A 39 -16.44 -4.16 2.74
CA ILE A 39 -15.81 -2.84 2.52
C ILE A 39 -15.90 -2.43 1.06
N TYR A 40 -15.38 -3.26 0.15
CA TYR A 40 -15.38 -2.94 -1.28
C TYR A 40 -16.82 -2.84 -1.81
N HIS A 41 -17.70 -3.76 -1.40
CA HIS A 41 -19.11 -3.72 -1.77
C HIS A 41 -19.81 -2.45 -1.29
N ALA A 42 -19.49 -1.94 -0.09
CA ALA A 42 -20.01 -0.68 0.41
C ALA A 42 -19.51 0.52 -0.41
N VAL A 43 -18.23 0.55 -0.80
CA VAL A 43 -17.66 1.60 -1.67
C VAL A 43 -18.35 1.62 -3.04
N ILE A 44 -18.49 0.46 -3.69
CA ILE A 44 -19.17 0.36 -4.99
C ILE A 44 -20.64 0.78 -4.87
N SER A 45 -21.32 0.38 -3.79
CA SER A 45 -22.71 0.74 -3.54
C SER A 45 -22.87 2.25 -3.34
N ALA A 46 -21.97 2.88 -2.58
CA ALA A 46 -21.91 4.33 -2.40
C ALA A 46 -21.71 5.09 -3.73
N LEU A 47 -20.81 4.62 -4.59
CA LEU A 47 -20.59 5.25 -5.90
C LEU A 47 -21.78 5.10 -6.84
N LYS A 48 -22.49 3.96 -6.79
CA LYS A 48 -23.75 3.77 -7.52
C LYS A 48 -24.83 4.71 -6.98
N GLU A 49 -24.92 4.85 -5.66
CA GLU A 49 -25.86 5.76 -5.01
C GLU A 49 -25.63 7.21 -5.47
N LEU A 50 -24.38 7.68 -5.50
CA LEU A 50 -24.07 9.05 -5.95
C LEU A 50 -24.41 9.27 -7.43
N LYS A 51 -24.09 8.32 -8.30
CA LYS A 51 -24.49 8.40 -9.72
C LYS A 51 -26.00 8.48 -9.88
N PHE A 52 -26.74 7.78 -9.03
CA PHE A 52 -28.20 7.83 -9.04
C PHE A 52 -28.69 9.19 -8.55
N ARG A 53 -28.12 9.75 -7.48
CA ARG A 53 -28.44 11.10 -6.99
C ARG A 53 -28.17 12.18 -8.05
N GLU A 54 -27.04 12.11 -8.75
CA GLU A 54 -26.72 13.03 -9.86
C GLU A 54 -27.72 12.92 -11.02
N LEU A 55 -28.19 11.71 -11.32
CA LEU A 55 -29.20 11.49 -12.36
C LEU A 55 -30.57 12.01 -11.94
N GLU A 56 -30.98 11.78 -10.68
CA GLU A 56 -32.23 12.32 -10.12
C GLU A 56 -32.25 13.85 -10.16
N GLU A 57 -31.13 14.51 -9.82
CA GLU A 57 -30.99 15.97 -9.90
C GLU A 57 -31.14 16.47 -11.33
N LYS A 58 -30.49 15.82 -12.31
CA LYS A 58 -30.63 16.14 -13.74
C LYS A 58 -32.04 15.93 -14.29
N LEU A 59 -32.81 15.03 -13.68
CA LEU A 59 -34.20 14.71 -14.05
C LEU A 59 -35.24 15.48 -13.22
N GLU A 60 -34.81 16.42 -12.36
CA GLU A 60 -35.67 17.25 -11.50
C GLU A 60 -36.62 16.44 -10.58
N ILE A 61 -36.20 15.23 -10.17
CA ILE A 61 -37.01 14.37 -9.31
C ILE A 61 -36.96 14.86 -7.86
N GLN A 62 -38.08 15.39 -7.34
CA GLN A 62 -38.17 15.87 -5.96
C GLN A 62 -38.38 14.72 -4.95
N ARG A 63 -37.48 14.58 -3.98
CA ARG A 63 -37.65 13.69 -2.82
C ARG A 63 -37.92 14.48 -1.54
N THR A 64 -38.80 13.96 -0.68
CA THR A 64 -38.94 14.41 0.70
C THR A 64 -37.73 13.97 1.52
N GLN A 65 -36.87 14.93 1.89
CA GLN A 65 -35.67 14.68 2.70
C GLN A 65 -35.91 14.92 4.20
N PRO A 66 -35.25 14.14 5.09
CA PRO A 66 -35.24 14.37 6.55
C PRO A 66 -34.64 15.73 6.92
N ILE A 67 -34.95 16.23 8.12
CA ILE A 67 -34.63 17.61 8.56
C ILE A 67 -33.14 17.94 8.47
N ILE A 68 -32.25 17.03 8.90
CA ILE A 68 -30.78 17.21 8.82
C ILE A 68 -30.32 17.33 7.35
N GLN A 69 -30.97 16.61 6.42
CA GLN A 69 -30.70 16.77 5.00
C GLN A 69 -31.25 18.08 4.41
N ARG A 70 -32.07 18.85 5.12
CA ARG A 70 -32.49 20.20 4.69
C ARG A 70 -31.55 21.31 5.16
N ALA A 71 -30.83 21.11 6.26
CA ALA A 71 -29.89 22.10 6.77
C ALA A 71 -28.75 22.36 5.77
N SER A 72 -28.32 23.62 5.62
CA SER A 72 -27.17 24.01 4.79
C SER A 72 -25.84 23.79 5.49
N SER A 73 -25.85 23.81 6.82
CA SER A 73 -24.68 23.68 7.68
C SER A 73 -25.03 23.10 9.05
N VAL A 74 -24.03 22.61 9.76
CA VAL A 74 -24.13 22.20 11.17
C VAL A 74 -22.90 22.72 11.93
N CYS A 75 -23.08 23.20 13.16
CA CYS A 75 -21.99 23.73 13.97
C CYS A 75 -21.92 23.00 15.31
N TYR A 76 -20.70 22.78 15.80
CA TYR A 76 -20.42 22.22 17.13
C TYR A 76 -19.43 23.13 17.84
N ASP A 77 -19.71 23.47 19.09
CA ASP A 77 -19.06 24.52 19.90
C ASP A 77 -17.59 24.79 19.52
N ASP A 78 -16.66 23.93 19.95
CA ASP A 78 -15.21 24.13 19.75
C ASP A 78 -14.72 23.71 18.35
N LEU A 79 -15.59 23.09 17.54
CA LEU A 79 -15.24 22.55 16.23
C LEU A 79 -15.63 23.48 15.07
N GLY A 80 -16.43 24.52 15.33
CA GLY A 80 -16.94 25.42 14.29
C GLY A 80 -18.04 24.79 13.45
N CYS A 81 -18.21 25.29 12.23
CA CYS A 81 -19.30 24.91 11.32
C CYS A 81 -18.80 24.10 10.13
N PHE A 82 -19.64 23.18 9.67
CA PHE A 82 -19.47 22.34 8.50
C PHE A 82 -20.58 22.66 7.51
N ASP A 83 -20.22 23.02 6.28
CA ASP A 83 -21.13 23.51 5.26
C ASP A 83 -21.26 22.53 4.09
N LYS A 84 -22.48 22.35 3.58
CA LYS A 84 -22.72 21.55 2.36
C LYS A 84 -22.11 22.14 1.10
N ASN A 85 -21.69 23.40 1.14
CA ASN A 85 -20.97 24.06 0.05
C ASN A 85 -19.47 24.22 0.36
N GLY A 86 -19.01 23.69 1.50
CA GLY A 86 -17.61 23.68 1.93
C GLY A 86 -16.85 22.50 1.32
N THR A 87 -16.10 21.80 2.17
CA THR A 87 -15.20 20.69 1.79
C THR A 87 -15.88 19.65 0.92
N PHE A 88 -16.93 18.99 1.41
CA PHE A 88 -17.62 17.93 0.67
C PHE A 88 -18.79 18.43 -0.20
N LYS A 89 -18.61 19.56 -0.89
CA LYS A 89 -19.67 20.17 -1.72
C LYS A 89 -20.22 19.28 -2.83
N HIS A 90 -19.42 18.34 -3.34
CA HIS A 90 -19.83 17.34 -4.33
C HIS A 90 -20.75 16.26 -3.75
N LEU A 91 -20.70 16.04 -2.42
CA LEU A 91 -21.56 15.08 -1.75
C LEU A 91 -22.82 15.74 -1.18
N LYS A 92 -22.80 17.06 -0.95
CA LYS A 92 -23.88 17.83 -0.30
C LYS A 92 -24.32 17.21 1.03
N GLN A 93 -23.39 16.56 1.72
CA GLN A 93 -23.63 15.76 2.93
C GLN A 93 -22.89 16.43 4.09
N LEU A 94 -23.53 16.47 5.26
CA LEU A 94 -22.95 16.99 6.50
C LEU A 94 -22.40 15.83 7.35
N PRO A 95 -21.41 16.07 8.21
CA PRO A 95 -20.94 15.06 9.14
C PRO A 95 -22.05 14.67 10.13
N GLU A 96 -21.97 13.46 10.64
CA GLU A 96 -22.78 13.03 11.80
C GLU A 96 -22.36 13.81 13.05
N PRO A 97 -23.25 13.99 14.03
CA PRO A 97 -22.88 14.69 15.26
C PRO A 97 -21.78 13.95 16.04
N PRO A 98 -20.91 14.67 16.79
CA PRO A 98 -19.81 14.09 17.56
C PRO A 98 -20.18 12.87 18.41
N GLU A 99 -21.38 12.86 19.01
CA GLU A 99 -21.87 11.77 19.85
C GLU A 99 -22.18 10.49 19.05
N SER A 100 -22.53 10.63 17.76
CA SER A 100 -22.77 9.50 16.86
C SER A 100 -21.49 8.97 16.23
N VAL A 101 -20.56 9.88 15.89
CA VAL A 101 -19.22 9.50 15.41
C VAL A 101 -18.42 8.85 16.53
N ASN A 102 -18.60 9.32 17.77
CA ASN A 102 -18.01 8.80 19.01
C ASN A 102 -16.49 8.62 18.92
N THR A 103 -15.81 9.64 18.43
CA THR A 103 -14.34 9.66 18.33
C THR A 103 -13.70 9.51 19.70
N GLN A 104 -12.81 8.53 19.85
CA GLN A 104 -12.04 8.31 21.06
C GLN A 104 -10.56 8.57 20.80
N PHE A 105 -9.93 9.30 21.71
CA PHE A 105 -8.49 9.53 21.70
C PHE A 105 -7.85 8.71 22.80
N LEU A 106 -7.04 7.73 22.41
CA LEU A 106 -6.51 6.71 23.31
C LEU A 106 -4.99 6.87 23.42
N LEU A 107 -4.52 7.35 24.57
CA LEU A 107 -3.11 7.57 24.83
C LEU A 107 -2.42 6.27 25.26
N TYR A 108 -1.33 5.96 24.57
CA TYR A 108 -0.37 4.94 24.91
C TYR A 108 1.02 5.56 25.08
N THR A 109 1.74 5.05 26.07
CA THR A 109 3.15 5.35 26.30
C THR A 109 3.84 4.06 26.74
N ARG A 110 5.17 4.09 26.92
CA ARG A 110 5.89 2.96 27.52
C ARG A 110 5.39 2.60 28.93
N ARG A 111 4.74 3.52 29.64
CA ARG A 111 4.15 3.30 30.97
C ARG A 111 2.80 2.59 30.95
N ASN A 112 2.11 2.59 29.81
CA ASN A 112 0.77 2.00 29.66
C ASN A 112 0.60 1.46 28.24
N ARG A 113 1.42 0.46 27.88
CA ARG A 113 1.50 -0.08 26.53
C ARG A 113 0.22 -0.81 26.09
N ASP A 114 -0.41 -1.52 27.02
CA ASP A 114 -1.53 -2.41 26.73
C ASP A 114 -2.89 -1.76 27.02
N THR A 115 -2.94 -0.88 28.03
CA THR A 115 -4.18 -0.21 28.46
C THR A 115 -4.09 1.29 28.19
N PRO A 116 -4.91 1.84 27.28
CA PRO A 116 -4.88 3.26 26.98
C PRO A 116 -5.45 4.10 28.11
N GLN A 117 -5.06 5.37 28.15
CA GLN A 117 -5.77 6.42 28.87
C GLN A 117 -6.60 7.22 27.88
N PHE A 118 -7.90 7.35 28.13
CA PHE A 118 -8.77 8.18 27.32
C PHE A 118 -8.44 9.66 27.50
N LEU A 119 -8.37 10.40 26.41
CA LEU A 119 -8.12 11.84 26.37
C LEU A 119 -9.34 12.58 25.83
N ASP A 120 -9.75 13.63 26.53
CA ASP A 120 -10.89 14.47 26.16
C ASP A 120 -10.63 15.92 26.59
N HIS A 121 -10.61 16.84 25.63
CA HIS A 121 -10.36 18.26 25.90
C HIS A 121 -11.52 18.92 26.66
N LEU A 122 -12.74 18.39 26.55
CA LEU A 122 -13.90 18.82 27.35
C LEU A 122 -13.82 18.33 28.80
N LYS A 123 -12.92 17.38 29.08
CA LYS A 123 -12.59 16.86 30.41
C LYS A 123 -11.10 17.01 30.69
N PRO A 124 -10.61 18.26 30.91
CA PRO A 124 -9.19 18.59 31.06
C PRO A 124 -8.37 17.63 31.92
N GLU A 125 -8.94 17.11 33.00
CA GLU A 125 -8.29 16.18 33.92
C GLU A 125 -7.85 14.88 33.26
N THR A 126 -8.54 14.44 32.21
CA THR A 126 -8.18 13.24 31.45
C THR A 126 -6.83 13.41 30.73
N VAL A 127 -6.53 14.62 30.27
CA VAL A 127 -5.27 14.97 29.62
C VAL A 127 -4.21 15.31 30.67
N LEU A 128 -4.54 16.20 31.62
CA LEU A 128 -3.59 16.74 32.60
C LEU A 128 -3.04 15.69 33.57
N LYS A 129 -3.81 14.63 33.87
CA LYS A 129 -3.40 13.53 34.77
C LYS A 129 -2.96 12.28 34.01
N SER A 130 -2.89 12.34 32.67
CA SER A 130 -2.45 11.22 31.86
C SER A 130 -0.94 10.96 31.98
N ASN A 131 -0.48 9.90 31.36
CA ASN A 131 0.92 9.55 31.19
C ASN A 131 1.59 10.34 30.07
N LEU A 132 0.97 11.38 29.52
CA LEU A 132 1.57 12.20 28.50
C LEU A 132 2.86 12.84 29.03
N ASP A 133 3.95 12.68 28.29
CA ASP A 133 5.26 13.23 28.64
C ASP A 133 5.63 14.36 27.68
N LYS A 134 5.66 15.59 28.20
CA LYS A 134 6.00 16.80 27.43
C LYS A 134 7.39 16.77 26.79
N THR A 135 8.30 15.94 27.27
CA THR A 135 9.67 15.85 26.75
C THR A 135 9.80 14.92 25.55
N LYS A 136 8.70 14.24 25.17
CA LYS A 136 8.66 13.24 24.11
C LYS A 136 7.82 13.73 22.93
N PRO A 137 8.17 13.36 21.69
CA PRO A 137 7.36 13.70 20.53
C PRO A 137 5.99 13.00 20.60
N LEU A 138 5.03 13.52 19.86
CA LEU A 138 3.66 13.01 19.80
C LEU A 138 3.38 12.40 18.43
N LYS A 139 2.94 11.14 18.42
CA LYS A 139 2.46 10.45 17.23
C LYS A 139 0.94 10.27 17.33
N ILE A 140 0.22 10.67 16.29
CA ILE A 140 -1.22 10.43 16.17
C ILE A 140 -1.45 9.36 15.10
N LEU A 141 -2.11 8.25 15.44
CA LEU A 141 -2.36 7.12 14.54
C LEU A 141 -3.86 6.96 14.32
N THR A 142 -4.30 6.69 13.09
CA THR A 142 -5.74 6.47 12.83
C THR A 142 -6.00 5.45 11.73
N HIS A 143 -7.06 4.66 11.93
CA HIS A 143 -7.58 3.67 10.98
C HIS A 143 -8.50 4.32 9.94
N GLY A 144 -8.90 3.51 8.95
CA GLY A 144 -9.82 3.93 7.88
C GLY A 144 -11.22 3.34 7.99
N PHE A 145 -11.88 3.20 6.85
CA PHE A 145 -13.25 2.68 6.73
C PHE A 145 -13.37 1.24 7.22
N GLY A 146 -14.38 0.95 8.04
CA GLY A 146 -14.58 -0.36 8.67
C GLY A 146 -13.53 -0.71 9.74
N GLY A 147 -12.53 0.14 9.94
CA GLY A 147 -11.46 -0.07 10.92
C GLY A 147 -11.88 0.22 12.36
N LYS A 148 -11.01 -0.19 13.28
CA LYS A 148 -11.18 -0.06 14.74
C LYS A 148 -9.82 -0.12 15.44
N ASN A 149 -9.71 0.42 16.65
CA ASN A 149 -8.42 0.50 17.34
C ASN A 149 -7.84 -0.86 17.76
N ASN A 150 -8.66 -1.90 17.90
CA ASN A 150 -8.20 -3.22 18.32
C ASN A 150 -7.79 -4.14 17.15
N MET A 151 -7.66 -3.61 15.92
CA MET A 151 -7.09 -4.37 14.81
C MET A 151 -5.63 -4.74 15.10
N THR A 152 -5.21 -5.90 14.60
CA THR A 152 -3.87 -6.43 14.82
C THR A 152 -2.80 -5.44 14.35
N TRP A 153 -2.95 -4.92 13.12
CA TRP A 153 -1.98 -3.98 12.56
C TRP A 153 -1.89 -2.65 13.34
N MET A 154 -2.99 -2.16 13.95
CA MET A 154 -2.97 -0.96 14.80
C MET A 154 -2.14 -1.21 16.07
N THR A 155 -2.25 -2.42 16.62
CA THR A 155 -1.44 -2.85 17.76
C THR A 155 0.02 -3.02 17.38
N ASP A 156 0.31 -3.62 16.23
CA ASP A 156 1.68 -3.82 15.75
C ASP A 156 2.36 -2.50 15.43
N LEU A 157 1.66 -1.55 14.78
CA LEU A 157 2.17 -0.21 14.51
C LEU A 157 2.50 0.56 15.79
N ARG A 158 1.59 0.53 16.77
CA ARG A 158 1.83 1.13 18.09
C ARG A 158 3.04 0.49 18.78
N ASN A 159 3.11 -0.83 18.79
CA ASN A 159 4.19 -1.56 19.45
C ASN A 159 5.53 -1.29 18.77
N ALA A 160 5.58 -1.27 17.44
CA ALA A 160 6.79 -0.94 16.69
C ALA A 160 7.37 0.42 17.12
N PHE A 161 6.52 1.43 17.32
CA PHE A 161 6.98 2.71 17.87
C PHE A 161 7.45 2.61 19.31
N LEU A 162 6.68 1.98 20.21
CA LEU A 162 7.04 1.91 21.63
C LEU A 162 8.30 1.07 21.89
N ASP A 163 8.58 0.11 21.01
CA ASP A 163 9.79 -0.73 21.04
C ASP A 163 11.03 0.03 20.56
N THR A 164 10.87 0.93 19.58
CA THR A 164 12.00 1.62 18.95
C THR A 164 12.28 2.99 19.55
N GLU A 165 11.26 3.70 20.02
CA GLU A 165 11.37 5.05 20.52
C GLU A 165 10.53 5.29 21.80
N ASP A 166 10.94 6.30 22.57
CA ASP A 166 10.19 6.76 23.72
C ASP A 166 9.30 7.93 23.32
N VAL A 167 8.03 7.66 23.03
CA VAL A 167 7.10 8.61 22.40
C VAL A 167 5.72 8.55 23.04
N ASN A 168 4.97 9.64 22.91
CA ASN A 168 3.53 9.63 23.17
C ASN A 168 2.81 9.15 21.91
N ILE A 169 1.89 8.19 22.03
CA ILE A 169 1.07 7.73 20.92
C ILE A 169 -0.39 7.95 21.27
N ILE A 170 -1.10 8.71 20.45
CA ILE A 170 -2.57 8.81 20.51
C ILE A 170 -3.12 8.03 19.33
N THR A 171 -3.90 6.99 19.59
CA THR A 171 -4.71 6.39 18.53
C THR A 171 -6.08 7.04 18.50
N ILE A 172 -6.60 7.27 17.30
CA ILE A 172 -7.96 7.77 17.09
C ILE A 172 -8.83 6.57 16.73
N ASP A 173 -9.75 6.20 17.62
CA ASP A 173 -10.82 5.25 17.31
C ASP A 173 -12.07 6.04 16.90
N TRP A 174 -12.46 5.91 15.64
CA TRP A 174 -13.68 6.49 15.11
C TRP A 174 -14.51 5.40 14.41
N SER A 175 -14.42 4.17 14.89
CA SER A 175 -15.04 2.97 14.29
C SER A 175 -16.55 3.12 14.06
N LEU A 176 -17.27 3.83 14.94
CA LEU A 176 -18.69 4.15 14.72
C LEU A 176 -18.87 5.13 13.56
N GLY A 177 -18.08 6.21 13.49
CA GLY A 177 -18.09 7.13 12.35
C GLY A 177 -17.62 6.52 11.02
N ALA A 178 -16.77 5.49 11.08
CA ALA A 178 -16.19 4.79 9.94
C ALA A 178 -16.95 3.52 9.51
N ARG A 179 -18.11 3.24 10.14
CA ARG A 179 -18.77 1.92 10.07
C ARG A 179 -19.29 1.54 8.68
N ILE A 180 -19.17 0.26 8.35
CA ILE A 180 -19.76 -0.36 7.15
C ILE A 180 -21.29 -0.43 7.32
N PRO A 181 -22.11 -0.19 6.27
CA PRO A 181 -21.73 0.07 4.88
C PRO A 181 -21.70 1.56 4.49
N TYR A 182 -21.65 2.49 5.44
CA TYR A 182 -21.92 3.92 5.20
C TYR A 182 -20.70 4.71 4.68
N TYR A 183 -20.14 4.32 3.54
CA TYR A 183 -18.90 4.91 3.01
C TYR A 183 -18.98 6.43 2.74
N ILE A 184 -20.09 6.93 2.16
CA ILE A 184 -20.28 8.37 1.93
C ILE A 184 -20.23 9.14 3.25
N GLN A 185 -20.94 8.64 4.27
CA GLN A 185 -20.97 9.31 5.57
C GLN A 185 -19.62 9.21 6.28
N ALA A 186 -18.94 8.07 6.20
CA ALA A 186 -17.60 7.90 6.75
C ALA A 186 -16.57 8.87 6.12
N ALA A 187 -16.65 9.08 4.81
CA ALA A 187 -15.82 10.07 4.12
C ALA A 187 -16.06 11.48 4.69
N VAL A 188 -17.31 11.90 4.87
CA VAL A 188 -17.63 13.22 5.43
C VAL A 188 -17.25 13.34 6.91
N ASN A 189 -17.47 12.27 7.69
CA ASN A 189 -17.09 12.23 9.10
C ASN A 189 -15.58 12.41 9.31
N SER A 190 -14.73 12.08 8.32
CA SER A 190 -13.28 12.24 8.44
C SER A 190 -12.84 13.69 8.69
N GLU A 191 -13.57 14.68 8.16
CA GLU A 191 -13.32 16.11 8.41
C GLU A 191 -13.63 16.48 9.86
N LEU A 192 -14.75 16.00 10.41
CA LEU A 192 -15.11 16.19 11.81
C LEU A 192 -14.06 15.57 12.74
N VAL A 193 -13.64 14.34 12.47
CA VAL A 193 -12.63 13.62 13.27
C VAL A 193 -11.30 14.38 13.25
N GLY A 194 -10.87 14.86 12.08
CA GLY A 194 -9.68 15.71 11.95
C GLY A 194 -9.79 17.00 12.75
N ALA A 195 -10.98 17.64 12.75
CA ALA A 195 -11.22 18.84 13.53
C ALA A 195 -11.15 18.59 15.04
N GLN A 196 -11.75 17.50 15.53
CA GLN A 196 -11.68 17.10 16.94
C GLN A 196 -10.24 16.83 17.39
N ALA A 197 -9.45 16.15 16.54
CA ALA A 197 -8.06 15.84 16.82
C ALA A 197 -7.17 17.09 16.86
N ALA A 198 -7.40 18.07 15.99
CA ALA A 198 -6.67 19.35 16.01
C ALA A 198 -6.97 20.16 17.28
N VAL A 199 -8.22 20.20 17.74
CA VAL A 199 -8.59 20.86 19.01
C VAL A 199 -7.91 20.16 20.20
N LEU A 200 -7.94 18.82 20.25
CA LEU A 200 -7.23 18.08 21.29
C LEU A 200 -5.72 18.35 21.26
N TYR A 201 -5.10 18.37 20.08
CA TYR A 201 -3.67 18.69 19.95
C TYR A 201 -3.36 20.07 20.52
N TYR A 202 -4.15 21.10 20.20
CA TYR A 202 -3.90 22.44 20.75
C TYR A 202 -4.10 22.50 22.26
N PHE A 203 -5.07 21.76 22.81
CA PHE A 203 -5.19 21.61 24.26
C PHE A 203 -3.92 20.98 24.87
N ILE A 204 -3.37 19.93 24.25
CA ILE A 204 -2.10 19.31 24.68
C ILE A 204 -0.95 20.31 24.56
N LYS A 205 -0.83 21.01 23.43
CA LYS A 205 0.21 22.02 23.19
C LYS A 205 0.20 23.10 24.27
N ASP A 206 -0.97 23.65 24.57
CA ASP A 206 -1.10 24.77 25.51
C ASP A 206 -0.74 24.37 26.95
N ASN A 207 -0.92 23.09 27.31
CA ASN A 207 -0.67 22.59 28.67
C ASN A 207 0.70 21.90 28.83
N PHE A 208 1.22 21.29 27.77
CA PHE A 208 2.45 20.48 27.82
C PHE A 208 3.59 21.05 26.97
N GLY A 209 3.31 21.93 26.00
CA GLY A 209 4.34 22.58 25.18
C GLY A 209 4.92 21.70 24.07
N ILE A 210 4.25 20.60 23.69
CA ILE A 210 4.64 19.80 22.52
C ILE A 210 4.46 20.66 21.27
N MET A 211 5.55 20.86 20.52
CA MET A 211 5.56 21.74 19.36
C MET A 211 5.16 20.99 18.08
N GLU A 212 4.70 21.73 17.08
CA GLU A 212 4.23 21.19 15.81
C GLU A 212 5.29 20.33 15.12
N LYS A 213 6.55 20.77 15.15
CA LYS A 213 7.70 20.03 14.61
C LYS A 213 7.89 18.63 15.21
N ASP A 214 7.35 18.40 16.42
CA ASP A 214 7.42 17.13 17.15
C ASP A 214 6.09 16.34 17.06
N LEU A 215 5.14 16.82 16.25
CA LEU A 215 3.89 16.16 15.93
C LEU A 215 4.00 15.39 14.60
N HIS A 216 3.74 14.09 14.65
CA HIS A 216 3.68 13.21 13.48
C HIS A 216 2.33 12.49 13.41
N CYS A 217 1.52 12.82 12.42
CA CYS A 217 0.23 12.18 12.20
C CYS A 217 0.32 11.11 11.10
N ILE A 218 -0.18 9.90 11.35
CA ILE A 218 -0.10 8.75 10.44
C ILE A 218 -1.51 8.19 10.27
N GLY A 219 -1.97 8.11 9.02
CA GLY A 219 -3.32 7.68 8.70
C GLY A 219 -3.36 6.65 7.59
N PHE A 220 -4.14 5.59 7.78
CA PHE A 220 -4.38 4.55 6.77
C PHE A 220 -5.74 4.72 6.10
N SER A 221 -5.81 4.55 4.77
CA SER A 221 -7.08 4.58 4.02
C SER A 221 -7.83 5.92 4.23
N LEU A 222 -9.12 5.92 4.64
CA LEU A 222 -9.82 7.15 5.05
C LEU A 222 -9.12 7.90 6.19
N GLY A 223 -8.37 7.20 7.03
CA GLY A 223 -7.55 7.78 8.09
C GLY A 223 -6.45 8.70 7.55
N ALA A 224 -5.95 8.48 6.33
CA ALA A 224 -5.01 9.40 5.68
C ALA A 224 -5.63 10.79 5.47
N HIS A 225 -6.94 10.84 5.17
CA HIS A 225 -7.67 12.10 5.05
C HIS A 225 -7.97 12.70 6.42
N VAL A 226 -8.28 11.88 7.44
CA VAL A 226 -8.41 12.37 8.83
C VAL A 226 -7.16 13.15 9.24
N VAL A 227 -5.96 12.60 9.02
CA VAL A 227 -4.71 13.31 9.38
C VAL A 227 -4.43 14.53 8.50
N GLY A 228 -4.85 14.51 7.23
CA GLY A 228 -4.86 15.71 6.37
C GLY A 228 -5.79 16.81 6.93
N PHE A 229 -6.97 16.44 7.41
CA PHE A 229 -7.91 17.36 8.04
C PHE A 229 -7.42 17.89 9.40
N ILE A 230 -6.60 17.14 10.14
CA ILE A 230 -5.86 17.71 11.30
C ILE A 230 -5.01 18.89 10.83
N GLY A 231 -4.21 18.69 9.78
CA GLY A 231 -3.35 19.71 9.20
C GLY A 231 -4.10 20.94 8.72
N LYS A 232 -5.18 20.74 7.95
CA LYS A 232 -6.06 21.82 7.48
C LYS A 232 -6.68 22.59 8.63
N ARG A 233 -7.23 21.88 9.63
CA ARG A 233 -7.83 22.52 10.80
C ARG A 233 -6.80 23.29 11.64
N MET A 234 -5.58 22.77 11.77
CA MET A 234 -4.52 23.49 12.47
C MET A 234 -4.18 24.83 11.79
N GLN A 235 -4.18 24.85 10.46
CA GLN A 235 -3.95 26.07 9.67
C GLN A 235 -5.09 27.07 9.85
N GLU A 236 -6.34 26.61 9.85
CA GLU A 236 -7.51 27.46 10.12
C GLU A 236 -7.49 28.07 11.52
N LEU A 237 -7.17 27.26 12.54
CA LEU A 237 -7.24 27.68 13.94
C LEU A 237 -6.10 28.62 14.35
N ARG A 238 -4.86 28.32 13.95
CA ARG A 238 -3.68 29.08 14.40
C ARG A 238 -2.62 29.33 13.32
N GLY A 239 -2.89 29.02 12.06
CA GLY A 239 -1.91 29.21 10.97
C GLY A 239 -0.68 28.31 11.09
N THR A 240 -0.80 27.18 11.80
CA THR A 240 0.29 26.21 11.96
C THR A 240 -0.10 24.86 11.36
N LYS A 241 0.86 23.95 11.19
CA LYS A 241 0.64 22.62 10.62
C LYS A 241 1.54 21.60 11.31
N PRO A 242 1.19 20.30 11.35
CA PRO A 242 2.06 19.26 11.89
C PRO A 242 3.44 19.27 11.23
N GLY A 243 4.46 18.83 11.97
CA GLY A 243 5.80 18.66 11.44
C GLY A 243 5.85 17.57 10.37
N ARG A 244 5.06 16.50 10.53
CA ARG A 244 4.94 15.45 9.53
C ARG A 244 3.55 14.83 9.46
N ILE A 245 3.08 14.56 8.25
CA ILE A 245 1.96 13.64 8.00
C ILE A 245 2.44 12.49 7.12
N THR A 246 2.08 11.25 7.48
CA THR A 246 2.25 10.08 6.62
C THR A 246 0.89 9.54 6.19
N GLY A 247 0.66 9.45 4.87
CA GLY A 247 -0.51 8.81 4.28
C GLY A 247 -0.20 7.38 3.85
N LEU A 248 -0.87 6.39 4.43
CA LEU A 248 -0.73 4.98 4.08
C LEU A 248 -1.92 4.58 3.19
N ASP A 249 -1.66 4.46 1.89
CA ASP A 249 -2.62 4.13 0.83
C ASP A 249 -3.95 4.91 0.98
N ALA A 250 -3.86 6.24 0.88
CA ALA A 250 -4.99 7.14 1.04
C ALA A 250 -6.14 6.78 0.08
N ALA A 251 -7.40 6.78 0.53
CA ALA A 251 -8.51 6.28 -0.26
C ALA A 251 -8.88 7.21 -1.44
N SER A 252 -8.99 6.67 -2.66
CA SER A 252 -9.40 7.43 -3.86
C SER A 252 -10.90 7.78 -3.91
N PRO A 253 -11.83 6.82 -3.66
CA PRO A 253 -13.24 7.07 -3.90
C PRO A 253 -13.79 8.21 -3.04
N LEU A 254 -14.39 9.21 -3.69
CA LEU A 254 -14.92 10.46 -3.12
C LEU A 254 -13.89 11.57 -2.82
N PHE A 255 -12.60 11.33 -3.12
CA PHE A 255 -11.50 12.22 -2.76
C PHE A 255 -10.73 12.72 -3.98
N GLU A 256 -10.06 11.82 -4.72
CA GLU A 256 -9.04 12.14 -5.74
C GLU A 256 -9.48 13.19 -6.76
N LYS A 257 -10.72 13.11 -7.24
CA LYS A 257 -11.22 14.00 -8.33
C LYS A 257 -11.81 15.32 -7.86
N TYR A 258 -11.80 15.61 -6.56
CA TYR A 258 -12.53 16.73 -5.98
C TYR A 258 -11.62 17.80 -5.35
N GLY A 259 -10.30 17.66 -5.54
CA GLY A 259 -9.27 18.65 -5.25
C GLY A 259 -8.72 18.62 -3.83
N ASP A 260 -7.56 19.25 -3.63
CA ASP A 260 -6.74 19.22 -2.42
C ASP A 260 -7.46 19.60 -1.11
N GLY A 261 -8.57 20.33 -1.20
CA GLY A 261 -9.37 20.70 -0.04
C GLY A 261 -10.05 19.50 0.61
N VAL A 262 -10.35 18.44 -0.13
CA VAL A 262 -11.13 17.30 0.36
C VAL A 262 -10.29 16.11 0.79
N HIS A 263 -9.01 16.06 0.42
CA HIS A 263 -8.12 14.94 0.69
C HIS A 263 -6.80 15.41 1.33
N LEU A 264 -5.93 14.45 1.63
CA LEU A 264 -4.57 14.74 2.11
C LEU A 264 -3.80 15.44 0.99
N SER A 265 -3.11 16.53 1.31
CA SER A 265 -2.25 17.27 0.37
C SER A 265 -0.94 17.64 1.04
N LYS A 266 0.12 17.85 0.24
CA LYS A 266 1.44 18.32 0.69
C LYS A 266 1.37 19.58 1.56
N ASN A 267 0.34 20.41 1.39
CA ASN A 267 0.17 21.63 2.17
C ASN A 267 -0.27 21.38 3.62
N ASP A 268 -0.65 20.15 3.98
CA ASP A 268 -1.24 19.84 5.28
C ASP A 268 -0.21 19.71 6.41
N ALA A 269 1.08 19.62 6.11
CA ALA A 269 2.18 19.54 7.09
C ALA A 269 3.46 20.20 6.55
N ASP A 270 4.48 20.33 7.41
CA ASP A 270 5.84 20.72 6.98
C ASP A 270 6.44 19.67 6.03
N PHE A 271 6.15 18.40 6.28
CA PHE A 271 6.53 17.29 5.42
C PHE A 271 5.38 16.27 5.32
N VAL A 272 5.11 15.79 4.10
CA VAL A 272 4.04 14.84 3.81
C VAL A 272 4.62 13.72 2.97
N ASP A 273 4.60 12.50 3.48
CA ASP A 273 5.06 11.31 2.78
C ASP A 273 3.91 10.32 2.58
N VAL A 274 3.77 9.80 1.37
CA VAL A 274 2.63 8.94 1.00
C VAL A 274 3.14 7.62 0.45
N VAL A 275 2.52 6.51 0.87
CA VAL A 275 2.83 5.16 0.38
C VAL A 275 1.61 4.64 -0.38
N HIS A 276 1.74 4.44 -1.68
CA HIS A 276 0.68 3.92 -2.55
C HIS A 276 0.88 2.43 -2.73
N THR A 277 -0.13 1.61 -2.44
CA THR A 277 -0.04 0.15 -2.60
C THR A 277 -1.21 -0.45 -3.36
N ASN A 278 -2.34 0.27 -3.50
CA ASN A 278 -3.53 -0.20 -4.20
C ASN A 278 -4.18 0.85 -5.13
N ALA A 279 -3.36 1.54 -5.92
CA ALA A 279 -3.78 2.57 -6.89
C ALA A 279 -4.16 2.02 -8.28
N ASP A 280 -4.65 0.77 -8.37
CA ASP A 280 -5.20 0.25 -9.63
C ASP A 280 -6.57 0.92 -9.92
N LEU A 281 -7.13 0.71 -11.11
CA LEU A 281 -8.50 1.15 -11.36
C LEU A 281 -9.45 0.43 -10.41
N LEU A 282 -10.49 1.13 -9.96
CA LEU A 282 -11.52 0.55 -9.09
C LEU A 282 -12.14 -0.73 -9.66
N LEU A 283 -12.30 -0.83 -10.99
CA LEU A 283 -12.79 -2.04 -11.66
C LEU A 283 -11.88 -3.26 -11.42
N TYR A 284 -10.59 -3.04 -11.21
CA TYR A 284 -9.59 -4.07 -10.90
C TYR A 284 -9.31 -4.19 -9.39
N GLY A 285 -10.13 -3.55 -8.54
CA GLY A 285 -10.02 -3.66 -7.08
C GLY A 285 -9.17 -2.59 -6.40
N GLY A 286 -8.66 -1.61 -7.16
CA GLY A 286 -7.91 -0.49 -6.58
C GLY A 286 -8.79 0.48 -5.79
N VAL A 287 -8.35 0.85 -4.60
CA VAL A 287 -9.07 1.81 -3.72
C VAL A 287 -8.19 2.95 -3.22
N GLY A 288 -6.89 2.92 -3.49
CA GLY A 288 -5.95 3.99 -3.17
C GLY A 288 -5.94 5.10 -4.23
N ILE A 289 -5.56 6.31 -3.82
CA ILE A 289 -5.23 7.43 -4.72
C ILE A 289 -4.03 7.05 -5.59
N GLY A 290 -4.11 7.31 -6.89
CA GLY A 290 -3.00 7.16 -7.82
C GLY A 290 -2.25 8.45 -8.12
N GLU A 291 -2.85 9.60 -7.85
CA GLU A 291 -2.19 10.91 -7.92
C GLU A 291 -1.15 11.09 -6.79
N SER A 292 -0.03 11.74 -7.10
CA SER A 292 0.96 12.14 -6.10
C SER A 292 0.43 13.32 -5.28
N ILE A 293 0.22 13.11 -3.98
CA ILE A 293 -0.42 14.08 -3.08
C ILE A 293 0.51 14.54 -1.95
N GLY A 294 1.72 13.97 -1.86
CA GLY A 294 2.72 14.31 -0.85
C GLY A 294 3.76 15.34 -1.29
N HIS A 295 4.71 15.61 -0.39
CA HIS A 295 6.01 16.12 -0.77
C HIS A 295 6.85 15.02 -1.42
N VAL A 296 6.67 13.77 -0.96
CA VAL A 296 7.24 12.57 -1.53
C VAL A 296 6.17 11.47 -1.58
N ASP A 297 6.12 10.76 -2.70
CA ASP A 297 5.14 9.71 -2.95
C ASP A 297 5.90 8.44 -3.37
N TYR A 298 5.69 7.36 -2.61
CA TYR A 298 6.35 6.07 -2.81
C TYR A 298 5.38 5.08 -3.44
N PHE A 299 5.80 4.44 -4.53
CA PHE A 299 5.03 3.47 -5.28
C PHE A 299 5.71 2.09 -5.26
N PRO A 300 5.75 1.40 -4.10
CA PRO A 300 6.26 0.04 -4.01
C PRO A 300 5.52 -0.88 -4.99
N ASN A 301 6.28 -1.63 -5.78
CA ASN A 301 5.78 -2.54 -6.81
C ASN A 301 4.83 -1.83 -7.80
N GLY A 302 5.13 -0.57 -8.12
CA GLY A 302 4.34 0.28 -9.01
C GLY A 302 3.08 0.86 -8.36
N GLY A 303 2.90 0.65 -7.05
CA GLY A 303 1.84 1.20 -6.23
C GLY A 303 0.45 0.61 -6.45
N LYS A 304 0.36 -0.54 -7.14
CA LYS A 304 -0.93 -1.15 -7.54
C LYS A 304 -1.16 -2.53 -6.96
N ARG A 305 -0.19 -3.43 -7.16
CA ARG A 305 -0.32 -4.84 -6.76
C ARG A 305 0.95 -5.29 -6.07
N GLN A 306 0.76 -5.84 -4.89
CA GLN A 306 1.83 -6.11 -3.96
C GLN A 306 2.16 -7.61 -3.96
N PRO A 307 3.45 -8.00 -3.96
CA PRO A 307 3.84 -9.39 -3.85
C PRO A 307 3.22 -10.07 -2.63
N GLY A 308 2.78 -11.33 -2.81
CA GLY A 308 2.09 -12.11 -1.77
C GLY A 308 0.58 -11.87 -1.69
N CYS A 309 0.06 -10.79 -2.31
CA CYS A 309 -1.37 -10.62 -2.52
C CYS A 309 -1.77 -11.40 -3.79
N LYS A 310 -2.37 -12.58 -3.61
CA LYS A 310 -2.68 -13.51 -4.71
C LYS A 310 -3.64 -12.89 -5.72
N SER A 311 -3.16 -12.66 -6.94
CA SER A 311 -4.00 -12.46 -8.13
C SER A 311 -4.24 -13.79 -8.81
N THR A 312 -5.47 -14.31 -8.79
CA THR A 312 -5.77 -15.54 -9.53
C THR A 312 -5.80 -15.24 -11.02
N LEU A 313 -4.64 -15.44 -11.64
CA LEU A 313 -4.41 -15.57 -13.08
C LEU A 313 -5.24 -16.75 -13.64
N GLY A 314 -6.54 -16.53 -13.82
CA GLY A 314 -7.50 -17.61 -14.10
C GLY A 314 -8.89 -17.13 -14.55
N GLY A 315 -8.94 -16.04 -15.32
CA GLY A 315 -10.14 -15.64 -16.08
C GLY A 315 -11.05 -14.67 -15.34
N ALA A 316 -11.17 -13.45 -15.90
CA ALA A 316 -12.08 -12.37 -15.49
C ALA A 316 -13.58 -12.76 -15.39
N PHE A 317 -13.94 -14.01 -15.71
CA PHE A 317 -15.28 -14.57 -15.61
C PHE A 317 -15.57 -15.27 -14.27
N MET A 318 -14.56 -15.84 -13.58
CA MET A 318 -14.75 -16.55 -12.31
C MET A 318 -14.51 -15.68 -11.07
N ASP A 319 -13.91 -14.50 -11.28
CA ASP A 319 -13.59 -13.50 -10.24
C ASP A 319 -14.82 -12.81 -9.66
N MET A 320 -15.97 -12.92 -10.34
CA MET A 320 -17.23 -12.34 -9.88
C MET A 320 -17.77 -12.97 -8.59
N PHE A 321 -17.20 -14.10 -8.13
CA PHE A 321 -17.72 -14.85 -6.98
C PHE A 321 -16.68 -15.22 -5.88
N LYS A 322 -15.41 -14.80 -5.96
CA LYS A 322 -14.37 -15.18 -4.97
C LYS A 322 -13.32 -14.10 -4.61
N GLY A 323 -13.52 -12.84 -5.02
CA GLY A 323 -12.47 -11.80 -5.09
C GLY A 323 -12.30 -10.83 -3.90
N ASP A 324 -12.70 -11.19 -2.67
CA ASP A 324 -12.66 -10.23 -1.55
C ASP A 324 -11.36 -10.24 -0.73
N LYS A 325 -10.67 -11.38 -0.64
CA LYS A 325 -9.41 -11.51 0.14
C LYS A 325 -8.22 -10.76 -0.48
N GLU A 326 -8.22 -10.61 -1.81
CA GLU A 326 -7.10 -10.01 -2.55
C GLU A 326 -7.05 -8.49 -2.42
N ARG A 327 -8.23 -7.84 -2.35
CA ARG A 327 -8.36 -6.37 -2.42
C ARG A 327 -7.86 -5.69 -1.15
N THR A 328 -8.17 -6.26 0.02
CA THR A 328 -7.69 -5.72 1.29
C THR A 328 -6.18 -5.93 1.47
N CYS A 329 -5.63 -7.05 0.98
CA CYS A 329 -4.18 -7.32 1.08
C CYS A 329 -3.32 -6.23 0.44
N ASN A 330 -3.66 -5.77 -0.77
CA ASN A 330 -2.92 -4.70 -1.43
C ASN A 330 -3.05 -3.37 -0.68
N HIS A 331 -4.24 -3.07 -0.17
CA HIS A 331 -4.52 -1.85 0.56
C HIS A 331 -3.74 -1.81 1.89
N GLU A 332 -3.88 -2.83 2.73
CA GLU A 332 -3.21 -2.92 4.02
C GLU A 332 -1.69 -3.08 3.93
N ARG A 333 -1.15 -3.47 2.77
CA ARG A 333 0.30 -3.59 2.58
C ARG A 333 1.04 -2.32 2.96
N ALA A 334 0.49 -1.12 2.71
CA ALA A 334 1.14 0.13 3.09
C ALA A 334 1.44 0.20 4.59
N VAL A 335 0.53 -0.31 5.43
CA VAL A 335 0.73 -0.39 6.89
C VAL A 335 1.86 -1.34 7.24
N HIS A 336 1.86 -2.54 6.67
CA HIS A 336 2.87 -3.56 6.96
C HIS A 336 4.27 -3.13 6.50
N LEU A 337 4.39 -2.49 5.33
CA LEU A 337 5.64 -1.89 4.86
C LEU A 337 6.13 -0.79 5.81
N TYR A 338 5.21 0.03 6.31
CA TYR A 338 5.54 1.08 7.27
C TYR A 338 6.00 0.52 8.63
N ILE A 339 5.33 -0.51 9.16
CA ILE A 339 5.73 -1.21 10.39
C ILE A 339 7.15 -1.77 10.25
N ASP A 340 7.43 -2.50 9.18
CA ASP A 340 8.76 -3.05 8.91
C ASP A 340 9.82 -1.94 8.80
N SER A 341 9.45 -0.76 8.30
CA SER A 341 10.37 0.38 8.20
C SER A 341 10.70 1.07 9.53
N ILE A 342 9.85 0.88 10.56
CA ILE A 342 10.10 1.36 11.93
C ILE A 342 11.06 0.40 12.63
N LEU A 343 10.80 -0.91 12.51
CA LEU A 343 11.54 -1.95 13.21
C LEU A 343 12.98 -2.01 12.68
N ASP A 344 13.93 -1.49 13.44
CA ASP A 344 15.37 -1.51 13.11
C ASP A 344 15.96 -2.91 13.35
N LYS A 345 15.38 -3.93 12.71
CA LYS A 345 15.90 -5.29 12.66
C LYS A 345 17.03 -5.33 11.60
N THR A 346 18.12 -4.63 11.92
CA THR A 346 19.50 -4.87 11.48
C THR A 346 19.82 -5.04 9.99
N SER A 347 19.17 -4.29 9.08
CA SER A 347 19.62 -3.98 7.69
C SER A 347 18.47 -3.52 6.80
N CYS A 348 17.22 -3.79 7.20
CA CYS A 348 16.04 -3.60 6.37
C CYS A 348 15.78 -2.12 6.03
N ARG A 349 16.16 -1.72 4.82
CA ARG A 349 15.95 -0.35 4.31
C ARG A 349 15.12 -0.42 3.03
N PHE A 350 14.01 0.31 3.02
CA PHE A 350 13.21 0.50 1.81
C PHE A 350 13.83 1.60 0.95
N ILE A 351 15.03 1.35 0.42
CA ILE A 351 15.68 2.26 -0.53
C ILE A 351 14.78 2.39 -1.76
N SER A 352 14.55 3.62 -2.17
CA SER A 352 13.63 3.95 -3.25
C SER A 352 14.28 4.92 -4.22
N TYR A 353 13.89 4.82 -5.49
CA TYR A 353 14.59 5.45 -6.60
C TYR A 353 13.69 6.52 -7.24
N PRO A 354 14.17 7.77 -7.37
CA PRO A 354 13.43 8.79 -8.08
C PRO A 354 13.36 8.39 -9.55
N CYS A 355 12.15 8.35 -10.11
CA CYS A 355 11.97 7.94 -11.50
C CYS A 355 10.72 8.62 -12.09
N SER A 356 10.68 8.75 -13.40
CA SER A 356 9.54 9.33 -14.13
C SER A 356 8.27 8.46 -14.08
N ASN A 357 8.45 7.14 -14.05
CA ASN A 357 7.36 6.16 -13.98
C ASN A 357 7.93 4.80 -13.59
N TYR A 358 7.03 3.88 -13.19
CA TYR A 358 7.42 2.54 -12.77
C TYR A 358 8.08 1.70 -13.90
N SER A 359 7.68 1.88 -15.16
CA SER A 359 8.24 1.09 -16.28
C SER A 359 9.71 1.43 -16.55
N ASP A 360 10.09 2.70 -16.41
CA ASP A 360 11.49 3.12 -16.48
C ASP A 360 12.31 2.56 -15.31
N PHE A 361 11.71 2.49 -14.12
CA PHE A 361 12.32 1.83 -12.97
C PHE A 361 12.47 0.31 -13.20
N GLU A 362 11.44 -0.38 -13.69
CA GLU A 362 11.48 -1.83 -14.00
C GLU A 362 12.55 -2.18 -15.03
N THR A 363 12.92 -1.25 -15.91
CA THR A 363 13.96 -1.46 -16.94
C THR A 363 15.36 -1.00 -16.51
N GLY A 364 15.57 -0.76 -15.21
CA GLY A 364 16.89 -0.46 -14.65
C GLY A 364 17.42 0.93 -15.01
N LYS A 365 16.57 1.87 -15.44
CA LYS A 365 17.01 3.23 -15.83
C LYS A 365 17.29 4.13 -14.63
N CYS A 366 16.63 3.87 -13.50
CA CYS A 366 16.61 4.76 -12.33
C CYS A 366 17.32 4.18 -11.10
N ILE A 367 17.89 2.98 -11.17
CA ILE A 367 18.40 2.28 -9.97
C ILE A 367 19.73 2.82 -9.44
N HIS A 368 20.25 3.90 -10.02
CA HIS A 368 21.45 4.61 -9.57
C HIS A 368 21.06 6.03 -9.20
N CYS A 369 20.97 6.33 -7.91
CA CYS A 369 20.55 7.64 -7.42
C CYS A 369 21.55 8.33 -6.49
N GLY A 370 22.63 7.67 -6.07
CA GLY A 370 23.62 8.25 -5.15
C GLY A 370 22.95 8.85 -3.91
N ASP A 371 23.26 10.11 -3.59
CA ASP A 371 22.67 10.79 -2.42
C ASP A 371 21.20 11.19 -2.60
N SER A 372 20.70 11.14 -3.84
CA SER A 372 19.30 11.45 -4.22
C SER A 372 18.36 10.27 -4.01
N CYS A 373 18.87 9.10 -3.59
CA CYS A 373 18.01 7.98 -3.21
C CYS A 373 17.10 8.36 -2.05
N GLY A 374 15.84 7.95 -2.19
CA GLY A 374 14.87 8.06 -1.13
C GLY A 374 14.93 6.86 -0.20
N GLN A 375 14.22 6.97 0.91
CA GLN A 375 13.95 5.85 1.79
C GLN A 375 12.47 5.90 2.13
N MET A 376 11.70 4.88 1.75
CA MET A 376 10.28 4.81 2.10
C MET A 376 10.10 4.47 3.59
N GLY A 377 9.02 5.00 4.20
CA GLY A 377 8.59 4.60 5.54
C GLY A 377 9.07 5.55 6.64
N TYR A 378 9.41 5.01 7.82
CA TYR A 378 9.59 5.83 9.01
C TYR A 378 10.75 6.83 8.89
N LYS A 379 11.86 6.43 8.27
CA LYS A 379 12.99 7.33 7.95
C LYS A 379 12.82 8.02 6.58
N SER A 380 11.60 8.45 6.26
CA SER A 380 11.26 9.01 4.94
C SER A 380 12.19 10.15 4.55
N LYS A 381 12.69 10.09 3.32
CA LYS A 381 13.53 11.10 2.68
C LYS A 381 13.23 11.13 1.19
N GLY A 382 13.08 12.31 0.62
CA GLY A 382 12.88 12.52 -0.82
C GLY A 382 11.93 13.68 -1.12
N ILE A 383 11.86 14.06 -2.40
CA ILE A 383 10.85 14.96 -2.96
C ILE A 383 10.46 14.42 -4.34
N GLY A 384 9.15 14.31 -4.61
CA GLY A 384 8.62 13.74 -5.85
C GLY A 384 8.34 12.25 -5.77
N ASP A 385 8.28 11.59 -6.93
CA ASP A 385 7.86 10.20 -7.05
C ASP A 385 9.04 9.23 -6.96
N PHE A 386 8.90 8.21 -6.12
CA PHE A 386 9.91 7.19 -5.90
C PHE A 386 9.33 5.79 -6.08
N TYR A 387 10.12 4.91 -6.68
CA TYR A 387 9.76 3.52 -6.94
C TYR A 387 10.73 2.56 -6.27
N LEU A 388 10.22 1.40 -5.89
CA LEU A 388 10.98 0.30 -5.30
C LEU A 388 10.20 -1.01 -5.50
N MET A 389 10.88 -2.14 -5.38
CA MET A 389 10.26 -3.46 -5.27
C MET A 389 10.40 -3.98 -3.84
N THR A 390 9.42 -4.76 -3.38
CA THR A 390 9.42 -5.39 -2.05
C THR A 390 9.24 -6.90 -2.18
N LYS A 391 9.59 -7.64 -1.14
CA LYS A 391 9.27 -9.07 -1.00
C LYS A 391 7.79 -9.30 -0.73
N ASP A 392 7.38 -10.56 -0.85
CA ASP A 392 6.02 -11.01 -0.56
C ASP A 392 5.75 -11.21 0.94
N LYS A 393 6.80 -11.37 1.75
CA LYS A 393 6.78 -11.63 3.21
C LYS A 393 7.72 -10.70 3.99
N SER A 394 7.39 -10.47 5.27
CA SER A 394 8.21 -9.68 6.20
C SER A 394 9.52 -10.42 6.54
N PRO A 395 10.67 -9.73 6.65
CA PRO A 395 10.85 -8.30 6.35
C PRO A 395 10.71 -8.02 4.85
N PHE A 396 9.84 -7.07 4.47
CA PHE A 396 9.47 -6.84 3.07
C PHE A 396 10.52 -6.08 2.23
N CYS A 397 11.45 -5.39 2.87
CA CYS A 397 12.52 -4.67 2.16
C CYS A 397 13.36 -5.61 1.30
N ALA A 398 13.84 -5.12 0.16
CA ALA A 398 14.80 -5.82 -0.69
C ALA A 398 15.81 -4.80 -1.21
N GLU A 399 17.03 -5.26 -1.49
CA GLU A 399 17.94 -4.51 -2.34
C GLU A 399 17.53 -4.65 -3.80
N HIS A 400 18.07 -3.81 -4.68
CA HIS A 400 17.72 -3.83 -6.11
C HIS A 400 18.96 -4.01 -6.95
N ALA A 401 18.84 -4.77 -8.03
CA ALA A 401 19.91 -4.97 -8.99
C ALA A 401 19.38 -4.91 -10.42
N LYS A 402 20.31 -4.65 -11.35
CA LYS A 402 20.07 -4.67 -12.78
C LYS A 402 20.43 -6.03 -13.35
N LEU A 403 19.42 -6.77 -13.79
CA LEU A 403 19.59 -7.95 -14.62
C LEU A 403 19.58 -7.55 -16.09
N THR A 404 20.61 -7.95 -16.84
CA THR A 404 20.69 -7.77 -18.30
C THR A 404 20.93 -9.10 -18.98
N ALA A 405 20.01 -9.48 -19.87
CA ALA A 405 20.10 -10.64 -20.74
C ALA A 405 20.27 -10.20 -22.20
N ARG A 406 21.32 -10.65 -22.88
CA ARG A 406 21.60 -10.32 -24.29
C ARG A 406 21.31 -11.49 -25.21
N PHE A 407 20.88 -11.20 -26.44
CA PHE A 407 20.58 -12.20 -27.47
C PHE A 407 21.51 -12.05 -28.67
N PRO A 408 22.07 -13.15 -29.22
CA PRO A 408 22.99 -13.08 -30.35
C PRO A 408 22.36 -12.46 -31.59
N LYS A 409 23.16 -11.76 -32.41
CA LYS A 409 22.70 -11.18 -33.70
C LYS A 409 22.43 -12.22 -34.78
N GLY A 410 23.15 -13.36 -34.74
CA GLY A 410 23.18 -14.35 -35.81
C GLY A 410 22.05 -15.40 -35.81
N ILE A 411 21.14 -15.35 -34.83
CA ILE A 411 20.07 -16.37 -34.70
C ILE A 411 18.79 -15.98 -35.43
N LYS A 412 17.90 -16.96 -35.66
CA LYS A 412 16.56 -16.69 -36.20
C LYS A 412 15.64 -16.17 -35.10
N ARG A 413 14.72 -15.27 -35.48
CA ARG A 413 13.62 -14.84 -34.60
C ARG A 413 12.81 -16.03 -34.08
N SER A 414 12.30 -15.92 -32.85
CA SER A 414 11.46 -16.94 -32.21
C SER A 414 10.29 -16.30 -31.45
N TYR A 415 9.48 -17.12 -30.80
CA TYR A 415 8.39 -16.73 -29.91
C TYR A 415 8.39 -17.67 -28.70
N GLY A 416 8.35 -17.11 -27.50
CA GLY A 416 8.34 -17.92 -26.29
C GLY A 416 8.81 -17.17 -25.05
N SER A 417 8.72 -17.86 -23.93
CA SER A 417 9.15 -17.36 -22.63
C SER A 417 10.55 -17.86 -22.29
N ILE A 418 11.40 -16.98 -21.78
CA ILE A 418 12.64 -17.34 -21.12
C ILE A 418 12.48 -17.02 -19.64
N ILE A 419 12.73 -18.01 -18.78
CA ILE A 419 12.66 -17.90 -17.33
C ILE A 419 14.05 -18.18 -16.78
N LEU A 420 14.52 -17.31 -15.90
CA LEU A 420 15.73 -17.53 -15.11
C LEU A 420 15.36 -17.95 -13.70
N THR A 421 15.96 -19.01 -13.19
CA THR A 421 15.85 -19.43 -11.79
C THR A 421 17.17 -19.13 -11.10
N LEU A 422 17.17 -18.13 -10.24
CA LEU A 422 18.30 -17.75 -9.42
C LEU A 422 18.30 -18.64 -8.18
N THR A 423 19.42 -19.31 -7.92
CA THR A 423 19.58 -20.17 -6.74
C THR A 423 20.69 -19.61 -5.85
N GLY A 424 20.37 -19.34 -4.59
CA GLY A 424 21.36 -18.95 -3.58
C GLY A 424 22.14 -20.14 -3.03
N GLU A 425 23.27 -19.89 -2.36
CA GLU A 425 24.07 -20.96 -1.71
C GLU A 425 23.30 -21.76 -0.65
N ASN A 426 22.29 -21.15 -0.04
CA ASN A 426 21.39 -21.81 0.91
C ASN A 426 20.31 -22.69 0.25
N GLY A 427 20.24 -22.72 -1.08
CA GLY A 427 19.26 -23.48 -1.86
C GLY A 427 17.92 -22.78 -2.06
N GLU A 428 17.75 -21.55 -1.57
CA GLU A 428 16.56 -20.74 -1.86
C GLU A 428 16.56 -20.31 -3.33
N GLN A 429 15.36 -20.24 -3.92
CA GLN A 429 15.19 -20.00 -5.35
C GLN A 429 14.21 -18.88 -5.66
N GLU A 430 14.53 -18.08 -6.67
CA GLU A 430 13.64 -17.06 -7.22
C GLU A 430 13.58 -17.13 -8.75
N ASN A 431 12.36 -17.03 -9.29
CA ASN A 431 12.11 -17.13 -10.73
C ASN A 431 11.85 -15.77 -11.33
N ILE A 432 12.60 -15.44 -12.38
CA ILE A 432 12.50 -14.20 -13.13
C ILE A 432 12.09 -14.53 -14.56
N THR A 433 10.90 -14.07 -14.96
CA THR A 433 10.41 -14.24 -16.33
C THR A 433 10.95 -13.11 -17.20
N LEU A 434 11.91 -13.41 -18.08
CA LEU A 434 12.52 -12.42 -18.97
C LEU A 434 11.62 -12.05 -20.15
N THR A 435 10.80 -12.98 -20.63
CA THR A 435 9.92 -12.75 -21.77
C THR A 435 8.58 -13.43 -21.59
N GLY A 436 7.52 -12.79 -22.10
CA GLY A 436 6.16 -13.29 -22.06
C GLY A 436 5.97 -14.57 -22.86
N LYS A 437 4.90 -15.31 -22.58
CA LYS A 437 4.60 -16.63 -23.19
C LYS A 437 4.59 -16.61 -24.72
N ASP A 438 4.04 -15.57 -25.31
CA ASP A 438 3.87 -15.35 -26.75
C ASP A 438 4.75 -14.21 -27.28
N GLU A 439 5.71 -13.76 -26.47
CA GLU A 439 6.55 -12.63 -26.82
C GLU A 439 7.50 -12.97 -27.96
N LYS A 440 7.68 -11.99 -28.87
CA LYS A 440 8.62 -12.10 -29.98
C LYS A 440 10.06 -11.95 -29.48
N LEU A 441 10.84 -13.02 -29.63
CA LEU A 441 12.27 -13.03 -29.34
C LEU A 441 13.05 -12.62 -30.59
N SER A 442 13.62 -11.41 -30.56
CA SER A 442 14.35 -10.83 -31.69
C SER A 442 15.86 -10.97 -31.52
N PRO A 443 16.62 -11.33 -32.58
CA PRO A 443 18.08 -11.40 -32.53
C PRO A 443 18.72 -10.04 -32.25
N GLY A 444 19.88 -10.03 -31.58
CA GLY A 444 20.71 -8.84 -31.39
C GLY A 444 20.18 -7.79 -30.41
N GLY A 445 19.14 -8.13 -29.65
CA GLY A 445 18.56 -7.26 -28.62
C GLY A 445 19.04 -7.60 -27.21
N GLU A 446 18.61 -6.81 -26.24
CA GLU A 446 18.77 -7.10 -24.82
C GLU A 446 17.45 -6.93 -24.07
N LYS A 447 17.36 -7.58 -22.92
CA LYS A 447 16.30 -7.41 -21.94
C LYS A 447 16.93 -6.97 -20.63
N VAL A 448 16.42 -5.88 -20.09
CA VAL A 448 16.92 -5.28 -18.86
C VAL A 448 15.78 -5.23 -17.85
N PHE A 449 16.06 -5.72 -16.64
CA PHE A 449 15.11 -5.75 -15.53
C PHE A 449 15.76 -5.23 -14.26
N THR A 450 14.99 -4.49 -13.48
CA THR A 450 15.26 -4.31 -12.05
C THR A 450 14.69 -5.50 -11.32
N VAL A 451 15.48 -6.10 -10.45
CA VAL A 451 15.11 -7.30 -9.70
C VAL A 451 15.34 -7.03 -8.21
N PRO A 452 14.42 -7.45 -7.32
CA PRO A 452 14.69 -7.41 -5.90
C PRO A 452 15.74 -8.49 -5.60
N ILE A 453 16.88 -8.12 -5.04
CA ILE A 453 17.82 -9.08 -4.48
C ILE A 453 17.43 -9.29 -3.03
N ASN A 454 17.03 -10.51 -2.71
CA ASN A 454 16.80 -10.92 -1.34
C ASN A 454 18.15 -11.26 -0.70
N ASP A 455 18.44 -10.72 0.48
CA ASP A 455 19.61 -11.12 1.30
C ASP A 455 19.70 -12.64 1.45
N VAL A 456 18.54 -13.30 1.49
CA VAL A 456 18.44 -14.77 1.57
C VAL A 456 18.99 -15.46 0.32
N LEU A 457 18.90 -14.86 -0.88
CA LEU A 457 19.44 -15.46 -2.11
C LEU A 457 20.94 -15.22 -2.28
N MET A 458 21.52 -14.35 -1.45
CA MET A 458 22.92 -13.96 -1.56
C MET A 458 23.80 -14.76 -0.59
N PRO A 459 25.00 -15.18 -1.02
CA PRO A 459 25.54 -15.08 -2.38
C PRO A 459 24.84 -16.06 -3.36
N LEU A 460 24.75 -15.64 -4.63
CA LEU A 460 24.17 -16.47 -5.69
C LEU A 460 25.09 -17.63 -6.05
N HIS A 461 24.54 -18.85 -6.04
CA HIS A 461 25.24 -20.08 -6.42
C HIS A 461 25.16 -20.35 -7.93
N SER A 462 23.97 -20.28 -8.51
CA SER A 462 23.74 -20.59 -9.92
C SER A 462 22.54 -19.85 -10.49
N ILE A 463 22.50 -19.74 -11.83
CA ILE A 463 21.33 -19.31 -12.58
C ILE A 463 21.02 -20.37 -13.61
N ASP A 464 19.81 -20.93 -13.54
CA ASP A 464 19.29 -21.85 -14.54
C ASP A 464 18.38 -21.09 -15.52
N ALA A 465 18.54 -21.33 -16.82
CA ALA A 465 17.70 -20.76 -17.86
C ALA A 465 16.77 -21.82 -18.45
N LEU A 466 15.48 -21.50 -18.53
CA LEU A 466 14.44 -22.32 -19.16
C LEU A 466 13.84 -21.57 -20.33
N TYR A 467 13.80 -22.20 -21.51
CA TYR A 467 13.08 -21.69 -22.67
C TYR A 467 11.80 -22.49 -22.90
N LEU A 468 10.66 -21.79 -22.98
CA LEU A 468 9.35 -22.35 -23.28
C LEU A 468 8.86 -21.80 -24.62
N ARG A 469 8.87 -22.66 -25.63
CA ARG A 469 8.43 -22.34 -26.98
C ARG A 469 6.94 -22.01 -27.02
N PHE A 470 6.59 -20.92 -27.69
CA PHE A 470 5.19 -20.62 -28.00
C PHE A 470 4.67 -21.48 -29.16
N ASN A 471 3.47 -22.05 -29.00
CA ASN A 471 2.76 -22.78 -30.06
C ASN A 471 1.35 -22.20 -30.20
N GLY A 472 1.19 -21.21 -31.08
CA GLY A 472 -0.10 -20.59 -31.41
C GLY A 472 -0.54 -20.90 -32.83
N TRP A 473 -1.76 -20.48 -33.17
CA TRP A 473 -2.35 -20.70 -34.49
C TRP A 473 -1.61 -19.92 -35.61
N PHE A 474 -1.17 -18.70 -35.30
CA PHE A 474 -0.56 -17.78 -36.28
C PHE A 474 0.96 -17.61 -36.10
N ALA A 475 1.53 -18.08 -34.99
CA ALA A 475 2.95 -17.96 -34.69
C ALA A 475 3.44 -19.19 -33.92
N LYS A 476 4.66 -19.62 -34.25
CA LYS A 476 5.32 -20.75 -33.61
C LYS A 476 6.76 -20.35 -33.30
N GLY A 477 7.19 -20.60 -32.07
CA GLY A 477 8.58 -20.47 -31.69
C GLY A 477 9.46 -21.52 -32.37
N SER A 478 10.76 -21.28 -32.36
CA SER A 478 11.79 -22.25 -32.70
C SER A 478 11.94 -23.29 -31.60
N GLU A 479 12.47 -24.47 -31.92
CA GLU A 479 12.78 -25.52 -30.94
C GLU A 479 13.93 -25.15 -30.01
N THR A 480 14.81 -24.29 -30.49
CA THR A 480 15.91 -23.73 -29.73
C THR A 480 15.94 -22.21 -29.84
N PHE A 481 16.51 -21.57 -28.84
CA PHE A 481 16.82 -20.15 -28.86
C PHE A 481 18.12 -19.89 -28.11
N ALA A 482 18.95 -18.96 -28.59
CA ALA A 482 20.25 -18.70 -27.98
C ALA A 482 20.21 -17.47 -27.05
N LEU A 483 21.01 -17.53 -26.01
CA LEU A 483 21.24 -16.49 -25.03
C LEU A 483 22.74 -16.18 -25.03
N GLU A 484 23.11 -14.92 -25.28
CA GLU A 484 24.50 -14.50 -25.44
C GLU A 484 25.17 -14.30 -24.08
N SER A 485 24.46 -13.64 -23.16
CA SER A 485 24.96 -13.42 -21.79
C SER A 485 23.82 -13.10 -20.84
N VAL A 486 24.06 -13.37 -19.56
CA VAL A 486 23.24 -12.91 -18.44
C VAL A 486 24.17 -12.28 -17.40
N THR A 487 23.86 -11.06 -17.03
CA THR A 487 24.60 -10.32 -16.02
C THR A 487 23.65 -9.72 -15.00
N ILE A 488 24.06 -9.70 -13.73
CA ILE A 488 23.38 -9.03 -12.65
C ILE A 488 24.39 -8.09 -12.00
N LYS A 489 24.04 -6.81 -11.94
CA LYS A 489 24.85 -5.78 -11.29
C LYS A 489 24.08 -5.13 -10.15
N ASP A 490 24.74 -4.88 -9.04
CA ASP A 490 24.18 -4.10 -7.94
C ASP A 490 24.01 -2.62 -8.31
N THR A 491 23.50 -1.82 -7.37
CA THR A 491 23.34 -0.37 -7.54
C THR A 491 24.64 0.41 -7.62
N HIS A 492 25.79 -0.24 -7.34
CA HIS A 492 27.13 0.30 -7.48
C HIS A 492 27.82 -0.15 -8.78
N GLU A 493 27.08 -0.75 -9.72
CA GLU A 493 27.59 -1.29 -11.00
C GLU A 493 28.59 -2.45 -10.83
N THR A 494 28.63 -3.07 -9.65
CA THR A 494 29.46 -4.24 -9.36
C THR A 494 28.71 -5.51 -9.77
N TYR A 495 29.41 -6.44 -10.43
CA TYR A 495 28.82 -7.71 -10.83
C TYR A 495 28.52 -8.58 -9.61
N VAL A 496 27.24 -8.88 -9.43
CA VAL A 496 26.71 -9.88 -8.50
C VAL A 496 26.76 -11.28 -9.14
N TYR A 497 26.49 -11.33 -10.46
CA TYR A 497 26.61 -12.54 -11.26
C TYR A 497 26.94 -12.16 -12.71
N LYS A 498 27.76 -12.96 -13.39
CA LYS A 498 27.97 -12.82 -14.83
C LYS A 498 28.22 -14.17 -15.49
N SER A 499 27.53 -14.41 -16.59
CA SER A 499 27.75 -15.52 -17.52
C SER A 499 27.83 -14.92 -18.92
N CYS A 500 29.03 -14.96 -19.52
CA CYS A 500 29.32 -14.32 -20.82
C CYS A 500 29.42 -15.33 -21.97
N GLU A 501 29.07 -16.60 -21.75
CA GLU A 501 29.13 -17.65 -22.76
C GLU A 501 27.80 -17.72 -23.54
N GLU A 502 27.87 -17.74 -24.89
CA GLU A 502 26.69 -17.99 -25.71
C GLU A 502 26.21 -19.43 -25.51
N VAL A 503 24.96 -19.57 -25.08
CA VAL A 503 24.32 -20.86 -24.85
C VAL A 503 23.09 -21.06 -25.72
N THR A 504 22.83 -22.30 -26.11
CA THR A 504 21.61 -22.68 -26.85
C THR A 504 20.63 -23.34 -25.90
N LEU A 505 19.51 -22.67 -25.64
CA LEU A 505 18.39 -23.20 -24.85
C LEU A 505 17.50 -24.08 -25.74
N LYS A 506 17.05 -25.22 -25.21
CA LYS A 506 16.10 -26.13 -25.85
C LYS A 506 14.74 -26.03 -25.16
N ASP A 507 13.65 -26.18 -25.92
CA ASP A 507 12.29 -26.14 -25.39
C ASP A 507 12.10 -27.12 -24.22
N LYS A 508 11.67 -26.58 -23.06
CA LYS A 508 11.39 -27.31 -21.81
C LYS A 508 12.58 -27.97 -21.13
N GLU A 509 13.80 -27.64 -21.52
CA GLU A 509 15.03 -28.09 -20.85
C GLU A 509 15.65 -26.93 -20.06
N TYR A 510 16.02 -27.20 -18.81
CA TYR A 510 16.81 -26.26 -18.01
C TYR A 510 18.27 -26.36 -18.41
N LEU A 511 18.95 -25.21 -18.48
CA LEU A 511 20.38 -25.11 -18.67
C LEU A 511 20.99 -24.20 -17.61
N THR A 512 21.92 -24.74 -16.82
CA THR A 512 22.70 -23.94 -15.86
C THR A 512 23.71 -23.06 -16.60
N LEU A 513 23.63 -21.76 -16.36
CA LEU A 513 24.57 -20.77 -16.87
C LEU A 513 25.87 -20.83 -16.05
N LYS A 514 27.00 -20.86 -16.75
CA LYS A 514 28.32 -20.94 -16.09
C LYS A 514 28.79 -19.54 -15.71
N PRO A 515 29.10 -19.29 -14.42
CA PRO A 515 29.76 -18.06 -14.02
C PRO A 515 31.06 -17.88 -14.81
N THR A 516 31.33 -16.67 -15.27
CA THR A 516 32.55 -16.32 -16.00
C THR A 516 33.39 -15.39 -15.11
N GLU A 517 34.71 -15.53 -15.08
CA GLU A 517 35.60 -14.58 -14.38
C GLU A 517 36.06 -13.42 -15.30
N GLU A 518 36.14 -13.67 -16.61
CA GLU A 518 36.51 -12.69 -17.63
C GLU A 518 35.40 -11.64 -17.88
N SER A 519 35.73 -10.55 -18.59
CA SER A 519 34.76 -9.48 -18.90
C SER A 519 33.77 -9.91 -19.99
N CYS A 520 32.47 -9.76 -19.71
CA CYS A 520 31.47 -9.52 -20.75
C CYS A 520 31.58 -8.03 -21.18
#